data_AF-A0A3B3CFD0-F1
#
_entry.id   AF-A0A3B3CFD0-F1
#
_cell.length_a   1.000
_cell.length_b   1.000
_cell.length_c   1.000
_cell.angle_alpha   90.00
_cell.angle_beta   90.00
_cell.angle_gamma   90.00
#
_symmetry.space_group_name_H-M   'P 1'
#
loop_
_entity.id
_entity.type
_entity.pdbx_description
1 polymer ?
#
loop_
_entity_poly.entity_id
_entity_poly.type
_entity_poly.pdbx_seq_one_letter_code
_entity_poly.pdbx_strand_id
1 'polypeptide(L)'
;MDLLPDLWKQEYWLPPGVTWKDMEQLADSDRPQPKDLLVALPLSLCFVALRHVFERYASGIFPGGALYKLIKLSLMSRYYRISLEWSPDCHWFTDRLFHMICINHPTLFIHRFLAPPLCRWLGVKKRSQIAAAPSPQLESFYTQRSRHPTQKEVASLMLLCGKTQRQIEMWFRRRRNQDRPCQTKKFGEAAWRFFFYLTAFVAGLVSLFDRPWFWDHRECWRQYPFQPLERAHFWYYMLELGFYFSLLLRISVDIKRKDFKEQVIHHLATIILLSFSYCANYIRIGTLILLLHDSSDILLESAKMFHYGTGWKKTCDSLFVVFSVVFLVTRLVIFPSKLIRATLLLSMEVFEPFVGYYFFNILLMVLQVLHIFWAGLILRMVFKFLKGKLEKDERSDEESVVEEEENSEDENLDQRRDCYWEKSKETLNSRFSALTNNCVLNNLTHQRLSLPNRMAKSQ
;
A
#
# COMPACT_ATOMS: atom_id res chain seq x y z
N MET A 1 25.63 21.30 24.06
CA MET A 1 24.36 21.58 23.35
C MET A 1 24.40 22.97 22.70
N ASP A 2 25.42 23.26 21.89
CA ASP A 2 26.07 24.59 21.98
C ASP A 2 25.79 25.55 20.81
N LEU A 3 24.93 25.14 19.88
CA LEU A 3 24.61 25.90 18.67
C LEU A 3 23.53 26.98 18.85
N LEU A 4 22.65 26.82 19.86
CA LEU A 4 21.59 27.78 20.20
C LEU A 4 21.28 27.68 21.72
N PRO A 5 22.04 28.36 22.60
CA PRO A 5 21.86 28.22 24.06
C PRO A 5 20.48 28.65 24.53
N ASP A 6 19.91 29.72 23.95
CA ASP A 6 18.55 30.18 24.26
C ASP A 6 17.44 29.19 23.87
N LEU A 7 17.68 28.33 22.87
CA LEU A 7 16.69 27.33 22.46
C LEU A 7 16.59 26.18 23.47
N TRP A 8 17.67 25.82 24.15
CA TRP A 8 17.72 24.66 25.06
C TRP A 8 17.37 24.99 26.52
N LYS A 9 16.79 26.16 26.79
CA LYS A 9 16.26 26.53 28.11
C LYS A 9 15.21 25.52 28.57
N GLN A 10 15.38 25.02 29.79
CA GLN A 10 14.53 23.97 30.37
C GLN A 10 13.05 24.36 30.43
N GLU A 11 12.75 25.65 30.68
CA GLU A 11 11.40 26.23 30.74
C GLU A 11 10.59 26.11 29.43
N TYR A 12 11.25 25.82 28.29
CA TYR A 12 10.55 25.59 27.01
C TYR A 12 10.19 24.11 26.78
N TRP A 13 10.84 23.17 27.46
CA TRP A 13 10.78 21.74 27.12
C TRP A 13 10.43 20.81 28.29
N LEU A 14 10.53 21.29 29.53
CA LEU A 14 10.19 20.57 30.75
C LEU A 14 9.10 21.32 31.54
N PRO A 15 8.30 20.62 32.37
CA PRO A 15 7.40 21.25 33.32
C PRO A 15 8.12 22.23 34.28
N PRO A 16 7.44 23.28 34.77
CA PRO A 16 7.95 24.11 35.86
C PRO A 16 8.38 23.28 37.07
N GLY A 17 9.54 23.59 37.63
CA GLY A 17 10.15 22.86 38.75
C GLY A 17 10.99 21.64 38.35
N VAL A 18 11.02 21.22 37.09
CA VAL A 18 11.88 20.11 36.61
C VAL A 18 13.08 20.65 35.84
N THR A 19 14.27 20.11 36.12
CA THR A 19 15.52 20.44 35.41
C THR A 19 16.02 19.28 34.54
N TRP A 20 16.94 19.57 33.62
CA TRP A 20 17.60 18.53 32.82
C TRP A 20 18.33 17.47 33.67
N LYS A 21 18.80 17.83 34.89
CA LYS A 21 19.44 16.88 35.83
C LYS A 21 18.45 15.92 36.47
N ASP A 22 17.19 16.35 36.66
CA ASP A 22 16.17 15.47 37.22
C ASP A 22 15.78 14.37 36.22
N MET A 23 15.83 14.70 34.93
CA MET A 23 15.70 13.73 33.84
C MET A 23 16.88 12.73 33.76
N GLU A 24 17.96 12.92 34.52
CA GLU A 24 19.10 11.98 34.68
C GLU A 24 18.94 11.06 35.91
N GLN A 25 17.87 11.22 36.70
CA GLN A 25 17.58 10.33 37.84
C GLN A 25 17.04 8.94 37.41
N LEU A 26 16.49 8.82 36.19
CA LEU A 26 16.21 7.51 35.59
C LEU A 26 17.48 6.92 34.98
N ALA A 27 17.65 5.61 35.12
CA ALA A 27 18.70 4.87 34.44
C ALA A 27 18.64 5.08 32.91
N ASP A 28 19.80 5.13 32.26
CA ASP A 28 19.92 5.37 30.82
C ASP A 28 19.26 4.29 29.93
N SER A 29 18.93 3.13 30.49
CA SER A 29 18.12 2.08 29.85
C SER A 29 16.61 2.35 29.88
N ASP A 30 16.16 3.22 30.78
CA ASP A 30 14.77 3.34 31.21
C ASP A 30 14.17 4.71 30.85
N ARG A 31 14.94 5.59 30.19
CA ARG A 31 14.51 6.91 29.71
C ARG A 31 14.69 7.02 28.19
N PRO A 32 13.75 7.63 27.43
CA PRO A 32 13.95 7.88 26.01
C PRO A 32 15.09 8.86 25.79
N GLN A 33 16.01 8.54 24.88
CA GLN A 33 17.13 9.42 24.53
C GLN A 33 17.03 9.89 23.07
N PRO A 34 17.29 11.17 22.74
CA PRO A 34 17.16 11.68 21.37
C PRO A 34 18.02 10.92 20.33
N LYS A 35 19.11 10.28 20.77
CA LYS A 35 19.96 9.42 19.93
C LYS A 35 19.25 8.17 19.42
N ASP A 36 18.22 7.69 20.13
CA ASP A 36 17.51 6.45 19.80
C ASP A 36 16.69 6.60 18.52
N LEU A 37 16.23 7.82 18.21
CA LEU A 37 15.54 8.15 16.96
C LEU A 37 16.41 7.84 15.72
N LEU A 38 17.74 7.80 15.87
CA LEU A 38 18.65 7.39 14.80
C LEU A 38 18.46 5.91 14.40
N VAL A 39 17.85 5.06 15.25
CA VAL A 39 17.48 3.67 14.92
C VAL A 39 16.37 3.62 13.85
N ALA A 40 15.50 4.63 13.79
CA ALA A 40 14.47 4.70 12.76
C ALA A 40 15.05 4.87 11.33
N LEU A 41 16.26 5.44 11.19
CA LEU A 41 16.90 5.65 9.89
C LEU A 41 17.31 4.33 9.19
N PRO A 42 18.12 3.42 9.77
CA PRO A 42 18.40 2.12 9.16
C PRO A 42 17.17 1.23 9.10
N LEU A 43 16.20 1.35 10.03
CA LEU A 43 14.91 0.68 9.90
C LEU A 43 14.15 1.13 8.64
N SER A 44 14.13 2.43 8.34
CA SER A 44 13.49 2.96 7.13
C SER A 44 14.10 2.41 5.84
N LEU A 45 15.44 2.31 5.78
CA LEU A 45 16.16 1.70 4.66
C LEU A 45 15.88 0.20 4.56
N CYS A 46 15.77 -0.49 5.70
CA CYS A 46 15.37 -1.89 5.76
C CYS A 46 13.94 -2.08 5.22
N PHE A 47 12.98 -1.25 5.61
CA PHE A 47 11.62 -1.29 5.06
C PHE A 47 11.58 -1.01 3.54
N VAL A 48 12.37 -0.06 3.03
CA VAL A 48 12.49 0.18 1.58
C VAL A 48 13.06 -1.06 0.86
N ALA A 49 14.10 -1.70 1.41
CA ALA A 49 14.68 -2.91 0.85
C ALA A 49 13.72 -4.12 0.91
N LEU A 50 13.05 -4.34 2.05
CA LEU A 50 12.03 -5.38 2.23
C LEU A 50 10.85 -5.16 1.29
N ARG A 51 10.39 -3.92 1.10
CA ARG A 51 9.36 -3.59 0.11
C ARG A 51 9.79 -3.91 -1.32
N HIS A 52 11.04 -3.60 -1.70
CA HIS A 52 11.56 -3.93 -3.02
C HIS A 52 11.64 -5.45 -3.26
N VAL A 53 12.03 -6.22 -2.23
CA VAL A 53 11.96 -7.68 -2.23
C VAL A 53 10.51 -8.17 -2.33
N PHE A 54 9.60 -7.56 -1.57
CA PHE A 54 8.17 -7.89 -1.56
C PHE A 54 7.56 -7.74 -2.96
N GLU A 55 7.72 -6.56 -3.57
CA GLU A 55 7.27 -6.19 -4.92
C GLU A 55 7.82 -7.16 -6.00
N ARG A 56 9.10 -7.55 -5.94
CA ARG A 56 9.72 -8.49 -6.92
C ARG A 56 9.20 -9.92 -6.85
N TYR A 57 9.00 -10.44 -5.65
CA TYR A 57 8.47 -11.80 -5.46
C TYR A 57 6.96 -11.86 -5.72
N ALA A 58 6.19 -10.82 -5.33
CA ALA A 58 4.76 -10.72 -5.64
C ALA A 58 4.48 -10.60 -7.15
N SER A 59 5.38 -9.95 -7.90
CA SER A 59 5.33 -9.86 -9.38
C SER A 59 5.91 -11.09 -10.11
N GLY A 60 6.48 -12.06 -9.36
CA GLY A 60 6.85 -13.39 -9.85
C GLY A 60 8.24 -13.54 -10.47
N ILE A 61 9.18 -12.60 -10.24
CA ILE A 61 10.51 -12.62 -10.87
C ILE A 61 11.53 -13.36 -10.00
N PHE A 62 11.37 -14.68 -9.89
CA PHE A 62 12.45 -15.61 -9.57
C PHE A 62 12.12 -17.01 -10.10
N PRO A 63 12.88 -17.60 -11.05
CA PRO A 63 12.72 -19.00 -11.41
C PRO A 63 13.08 -19.89 -10.21
N GLY A 64 12.19 -20.81 -9.85
CA GLY A 64 12.30 -21.60 -8.63
C GLY A 64 13.45 -22.62 -8.66
N GLY A 65 14.22 -22.70 -7.57
CA GLY A 65 15.21 -23.77 -7.37
C GLY A 65 16.38 -23.39 -6.46
N ALA A 66 17.27 -22.52 -6.92
CA ALA A 66 18.61 -22.33 -6.35
C ALA A 66 18.63 -21.99 -4.85
N LEU A 67 17.94 -20.91 -4.45
CA LEU A 67 18.02 -20.38 -3.08
C LEU A 67 17.41 -21.34 -2.03
N TYR A 68 16.49 -22.23 -2.42
CA TYR A 68 15.88 -23.21 -1.52
C TYR A 68 16.90 -24.26 -1.04
N LYS A 69 17.82 -24.71 -1.89
CA LYS A 69 18.89 -25.65 -1.48
C LYS A 69 19.86 -25.00 -0.49
N LEU A 70 20.33 -23.79 -0.78
CA LEU A 70 21.28 -23.04 0.06
C LEU A 70 20.73 -22.77 1.47
N ILE A 71 19.50 -22.28 1.59
CA ILE A 71 18.90 -21.96 2.89
C ILE A 71 18.57 -23.23 3.69
N LYS A 72 18.09 -24.30 3.04
CA LYS A 72 17.67 -25.54 3.73
C LYS A 72 18.83 -26.29 4.38
N LEU A 73 20.02 -26.32 3.76
CA LEU A 73 21.21 -26.92 4.38
C LEU A 73 21.74 -26.12 5.57
N SER A 74 21.64 -24.79 5.56
CA SER A 74 22.12 -23.95 6.66
C SER A 74 21.21 -24.03 7.90
N LEU A 75 19.89 -23.90 7.73
CA LEU A 75 18.97 -23.74 8.87
C LEU A 75 18.62 -25.06 9.59
N MET A 76 18.51 -26.18 8.89
CA MET A 76 18.14 -27.47 9.52
C MET A 76 19.17 -27.93 10.57
N SER A 77 20.45 -27.57 10.40
CA SER A 77 21.54 -27.92 11.32
C SER A 77 21.48 -27.14 12.65
N ARG A 78 20.99 -25.90 12.64
CA ARG A 78 20.86 -25.08 13.86
C ARG A 78 19.56 -25.32 14.63
N TYR A 79 18.45 -25.59 13.93
CA TYR A 79 17.12 -25.66 14.57
C TYR A 79 17.03 -26.74 15.67
N TYR A 80 17.58 -27.92 15.43
CA TYR A 80 17.55 -29.03 16.40
C TYR A 80 18.43 -28.84 17.65
N ARG A 81 19.39 -27.90 17.66
CA ARG A 81 20.30 -27.69 18.80
C ARG A 81 19.74 -26.72 19.84
N ILE A 82 18.75 -25.90 19.47
CA ILE A 82 18.28 -24.76 20.30
C ILE A 82 17.01 -25.11 21.11
N SER A 83 16.33 -26.23 20.81
CA SER A 83 15.06 -26.59 21.46
C SER A 83 15.16 -27.29 22.83
N LEU A 84 16.36 -27.51 23.36
CA LEU A 84 16.60 -28.44 24.49
C LEU A 84 17.08 -27.79 25.81
N GLU A 85 17.39 -26.49 25.83
CA GLU A 85 17.72 -25.77 27.07
C GLU A 85 16.59 -24.79 27.41
N TRP A 86 15.79 -25.15 28.41
CA TRP A 86 14.64 -24.38 28.89
C TRP A 86 14.92 -23.79 30.27
N SER A 87 14.66 -22.49 30.46
CA SER A 87 14.69 -21.81 31.76
C SER A 87 13.55 -20.78 31.85
N PRO A 88 12.88 -20.57 33.00
CA PRO A 88 11.58 -19.91 33.06
C PRO A 88 11.62 -18.44 33.55
N ASP A 89 12.35 -17.55 32.85
CA ASP A 89 12.44 -16.13 33.20
C ASP A 89 11.99 -15.16 32.08
N CYS A 90 11.57 -13.95 32.48
CA CYS A 90 10.71 -13.04 31.71
C CYS A 90 11.36 -12.27 30.52
N HIS A 91 12.20 -12.93 29.73
CA HIS A 91 12.74 -12.38 28.47
C HIS A 91 11.89 -12.69 27.22
N TRP A 92 10.80 -13.45 27.37
CA TRP A 92 10.13 -14.15 26.26
C TRP A 92 9.46 -13.26 25.21
N PHE A 93 8.98 -12.07 25.57
CA PHE A 93 8.20 -11.22 24.65
C PHE A 93 9.08 -10.38 23.72
N THR A 94 10.11 -9.68 24.24
CA THR A 94 10.80 -8.64 23.45
C THR A 94 11.69 -9.23 22.35
N ASP A 95 12.44 -10.29 22.65
CA ASP A 95 13.28 -10.96 21.65
C ASP A 95 12.44 -11.69 20.61
N ARG A 96 11.33 -12.32 21.01
CA ARG A 96 10.42 -12.98 20.06
C ARG A 96 9.62 -11.98 19.23
N LEU A 97 9.23 -10.81 19.75
CA LEU A 97 8.57 -9.78 18.97
C LEU A 97 9.54 -9.13 17.98
N PHE A 98 10.76 -8.77 18.41
CA PHE A 98 11.80 -8.27 17.51
C PHE A 98 12.17 -9.31 16.45
N HIS A 99 12.38 -10.58 16.82
CA HIS A 99 12.54 -11.64 15.82
C HIS A 99 11.31 -11.75 14.92
N MET A 100 10.09 -11.86 15.43
CA MET A 100 8.89 -12.09 14.63
C MET A 100 8.62 -10.95 13.63
N ILE A 101 8.91 -9.69 13.98
CA ILE A 101 8.75 -8.56 13.07
C ILE A 101 9.93 -8.43 12.10
N CYS A 102 11.18 -8.58 12.56
CA CYS A 102 12.37 -8.24 11.77
C CYS A 102 13.06 -9.42 11.06
N ILE A 103 12.88 -10.67 11.53
CA ILE A 103 13.71 -11.83 11.15
C ILE A 103 12.87 -13.10 10.86
N ASN A 104 11.75 -13.30 11.54
CA ASN A 104 11.14 -14.60 11.80
C ASN A 104 9.66 -14.65 11.40
N HIS A 105 9.47 -14.44 10.10
CA HIS A 105 8.61 -15.29 9.29
C HIS A 105 7.09 -15.04 9.17
N PRO A 106 6.36 -14.09 9.81
CA PRO A 106 4.94 -13.88 9.48
C PRO A 106 4.79 -13.32 8.06
N THR A 107 5.41 -12.17 7.79
CA THR A 107 5.50 -11.57 6.45
C THR A 107 6.13 -12.52 5.45
N LEU A 108 7.24 -13.18 5.76
CA LEU A 108 7.92 -14.10 4.83
C LEU A 108 7.15 -15.41 4.56
N PHE A 109 6.45 -15.99 5.53
CA PHE A 109 5.62 -17.18 5.32
C PHE A 109 4.40 -16.86 4.48
N ILE A 110 3.70 -15.76 4.81
CA ILE A 110 2.59 -15.26 4.00
C ILE A 110 3.08 -14.91 2.59
N HIS A 111 4.23 -14.25 2.45
CA HIS A 111 4.83 -13.89 1.16
C HIS A 111 5.33 -15.10 0.34
N ARG A 112 5.71 -16.21 0.99
CA ARG A 112 6.21 -17.43 0.33
C ARG A 112 5.12 -18.44 -0.02
N PHE A 113 4.13 -18.60 0.84
CA PHE A 113 3.10 -19.66 0.76
C PHE A 113 1.68 -19.15 0.53
N LEU A 114 1.38 -17.88 0.81
CA LEU A 114 0.05 -17.30 0.61
C LEU A 114 0.02 -16.33 -0.58
N ALA A 115 0.90 -15.33 -0.67
CA ALA A 115 0.82 -14.31 -1.72
C ALA A 115 0.93 -14.86 -3.17
N PRO A 116 1.82 -15.80 -3.52
CA PRO A 116 1.87 -16.37 -4.86
C PRO A 116 0.63 -17.19 -5.26
N PRO A 117 0.08 -18.09 -4.42
CA PRO A 117 -1.21 -18.72 -4.75
C PRO A 117 -2.39 -17.76 -4.62
N LEU A 118 -2.42 -16.78 -3.70
CA LEU A 118 -3.48 -15.76 -3.66
C LEU A 118 -3.51 -14.95 -4.96
N CYS A 119 -2.39 -14.43 -5.47
CA CYS A 119 -2.39 -13.73 -6.77
C CYS A 119 -2.94 -14.58 -7.94
N ARG A 120 -2.80 -15.92 -7.87
CA ARG A 120 -3.35 -16.85 -8.88
C ARG A 120 -4.82 -17.22 -8.63
N TRP A 121 -5.20 -17.43 -7.37
CA TRP A 121 -6.53 -17.84 -6.92
C TRP A 121 -7.54 -16.68 -6.93
N LEU A 122 -7.09 -15.47 -6.55
CA LEU A 122 -7.81 -14.21 -6.73
C LEU A 122 -7.94 -13.80 -8.21
N GLY A 123 -7.28 -14.52 -9.13
CA GLY A 123 -7.42 -14.31 -10.57
C GLY A 123 -6.86 -12.99 -11.07
N VAL A 124 -5.76 -12.48 -10.49
CA VAL A 124 -5.13 -11.20 -10.88
C VAL A 124 -4.61 -11.27 -12.31
N LYS A 125 -5.49 -11.00 -13.29
CA LYS A 125 -5.14 -10.99 -14.71
C LYS A 125 -4.12 -9.88 -14.97
N LYS A 126 -2.92 -10.25 -15.43
CA LYS A 126 -2.09 -9.31 -16.19
C LYS A 126 -2.84 -8.94 -17.47
N ARG A 127 -3.68 -7.90 -17.43
CA ARG A 127 -4.17 -7.25 -18.65
C ARG A 127 -2.93 -6.82 -19.44
N SER A 128 -2.78 -7.38 -20.63
CA SER A 128 -1.73 -7.01 -21.57
C SER A 128 -2.00 -5.59 -22.07
N GLN A 129 -1.42 -4.59 -21.40
CA GLN A 129 -1.39 -3.22 -21.88
C GLN A 129 -0.88 -3.23 -23.33
N ILE A 130 -1.75 -2.89 -24.28
CA ILE A 130 -1.44 -2.96 -25.71
C ILE A 130 -0.36 -1.92 -26.00
N ALA A 131 0.86 -2.40 -26.25
CA ALA A 131 2.00 -1.53 -26.50
C ALA A 131 1.73 -0.57 -27.68
N ALA A 132 2.17 0.68 -27.53
CA ALA A 132 2.26 1.59 -28.66
C ALA A 132 3.25 0.99 -29.68
N ALA A 133 2.89 1.03 -30.96
CA ALA A 133 3.74 0.50 -32.01
C ALA A 133 5.08 1.27 -32.06
N PRO A 134 6.23 0.62 -32.24
CA PRO A 134 7.54 1.29 -32.20
C PRO A 134 7.61 2.40 -33.26
N SER A 135 7.83 3.64 -32.80
CA SER A 135 7.86 4.83 -33.66
C SER A 135 8.82 5.87 -33.06
N PRO A 136 10.10 5.88 -33.47
CA PRO A 136 11.14 6.71 -32.83
C PRO A 136 10.83 8.22 -32.82
N GLN A 137 10.16 8.72 -33.86
CA GLN A 137 9.76 10.12 -34.01
C GLN A 137 8.66 10.54 -33.01
N LEU A 138 7.76 9.62 -32.65
CA LEU A 138 6.73 9.86 -31.65
C LEU A 138 7.30 9.68 -30.23
N GLU A 139 8.20 8.72 -30.03
CA GLU A 139 8.88 8.50 -28.75
C GLU A 139 9.80 9.68 -28.38
N SER A 140 10.54 10.26 -29.33
CA SER A 140 11.37 11.44 -29.07
C SER A 140 10.51 12.66 -28.71
N PHE A 141 9.42 12.93 -29.44
CA PHE A 141 8.47 14.00 -29.08
C PHE A 141 7.86 13.76 -27.68
N TYR A 142 7.42 12.54 -27.40
CA TYR A 142 6.78 12.17 -26.14
C TYR A 142 7.71 12.35 -24.93
N THR A 143 8.98 11.96 -25.06
CA THR A 143 9.98 12.02 -23.99
C THR A 143 10.64 13.39 -23.84
N GLN A 144 10.81 14.15 -24.92
CA GLN A 144 11.56 15.42 -24.91
C GLN A 144 10.69 16.68 -24.92
N ARG A 145 9.41 16.60 -25.34
CA ARG A 145 8.56 17.78 -25.59
C ARG A 145 7.21 17.75 -24.87
N SER A 146 6.34 16.77 -25.15
CA SER A 146 5.05 16.68 -24.47
C SER A 146 4.38 15.30 -24.58
N ARG A 147 3.76 14.85 -23.48
CA ARG A 147 2.86 13.68 -23.43
C ARG A 147 1.47 13.96 -23.99
N HIS A 148 1.11 15.25 -24.14
CA HIS A 148 -0.15 15.76 -24.65
C HIS A 148 0.14 16.79 -25.75
N PRO A 149 0.34 16.35 -27.01
CA PRO A 149 0.55 17.26 -28.13
C PRO A 149 -0.69 18.12 -28.37
N THR A 150 -0.50 19.41 -28.62
CA THR A 150 -1.58 20.31 -29.06
C THR A 150 -2.01 20.01 -30.50
N GLN A 151 -3.18 20.47 -30.93
CA GLN A 151 -3.70 20.17 -32.28
C GLN A 151 -2.74 20.58 -33.41
N LYS A 152 -1.97 21.67 -33.22
CA LYS A 152 -0.94 22.13 -34.16
C LYS A 152 0.27 21.17 -34.23
N GLU A 153 0.60 20.53 -33.12
CA GLU A 153 1.70 19.55 -33.03
C GLU A 153 1.27 18.16 -33.51
N VAL A 154 0.01 17.77 -33.31
CA VAL A 154 -0.54 16.57 -33.97
C VAL A 154 -0.46 16.74 -35.49
N ALA A 155 -0.81 17.90 -36.04
CA ALA A 155 -0.73 18.18 -37.47
C ALA A 155 0.72 18.13 -38.02
N SER A 156 1.72 18.63 -37.29
CA SER A 156 3.12 18.51 -37.73
C SER A 156 3.67 17.08 -37.59
N LEU A 157 3.24 16.33 -36.57
CA LEU A 157 3.57 14.91 -36.40
C LEU A 157 2.94 14.02 -37.47
N MET A 158 1.74 14.35 -37.98
CA MET A 158 1.14 13.66 -39.14
C MET A 158 2.07 13.73 -40.36
N LEU A 159 2.59 14.93 -40.66
CA LEU A 159 3.51 15.16 -41.78
C LEU A 159 4.86 14.45 -41.57
N LEU A 160 5.44 14.53 -40.36
CA LEU A 160 6.71 13.91 -40.01
C LEU A 160 6.68 12.37 -40.03
N CYS A 161 5.57 11.76 -39.60
CA CYS A 161 5.49 10.31 -39.37
C CYS A 161 4.75 9.54 -40.48
N GLY A 162 4.13 10.24 -41.43
CA GLY A 162 3.27 9.63 -42.46
C GLY A 162 2.05 8.90 -41.86
N LYS A 163 1.48 9.42 -40.77
CA LYS A 163 0.38 8.78 -40.01
C LYS A 163 -0.85 9.67 -39.98
N THR A 164 -2.03 9.06 -39.90
CA THR A 164 -3.27 9.81 -39.72
C THR A 164 -3.38 10.38 -38.29
N GLN A 165 -4.15 11.45 -38.13
CA GLN A 165 -4.42 12.08 -36.82
C GLN A 165 -4.78 11.03 -35.76
N ARG A 166 -5.77 10.17 -36.07
CA ARG A 166 -6.26 9.09 -35.20
C ARG A 166 -5.18 8.05 -34.86
N GLN A 167 -4.27 7.73 -35.79
CA GLN A 167 -3.15 6.82 -35.49
C GLN A 167 -2.16 7.44 -34.48
N ILE A 168 -1.91 8.74 -34.58
CA ILE A 168 -1.04 9.47 -33.64
C ILE A 168 -1.74 9.61 -32.28
N GLU A 169 -3.01 10.01 -32.25
CA GLU A 169 -3.81 10.08 -31.01
C GLU A 169 -3.87 8.73 -30.28
N MET A 170 -4.16 7.63 -31.00
CA MET A 170 -4.12 6.27 -30.45
C MET A 170 -2.72 5.85 -29.99
N TRP A 171 -1.66 6.29 -30.68
CA TRP A 171 -0.28 6.02 -30.26
C TRP A 171 0.03 6.73 -28.95
N PHE A 172 -0.24 8.04 -28.84
CA PHE A 172 -0.05 8.81 -27.60
C PHE A 172 -0.91 8.26 -26.46
N ARG A 173 -2.15 7.83 -26.74
CA ARG A 173 -3.03 7.15 -25.78
C ARG A 173 -2.37 5.89 -25.23
N ARG A 174 -1.98 4.96 -26.12
CA ARG A 174 -1.29 3.71 -25.72
C ARG A 174 0.03 3.97 -25.01
N ARG A 175 0.80 4.98 -25.44
CA ARG A 175 2.10 5.30 -24.87
C ARG A 175 2.00 5.84 -23.44
N ARG A 176 1.04 6.74 -23.16
CA ARG A 176 0.69 7.13 -21.79
C ARG A 176 0.26 5.90 -20.98
N ASN A 177 -0.58 5.04 -21.57
CA ASN A 177 -1.10 3.86 -20.89
C ASN A 177 -0.06 2.76 -20.63
N GLN A 178 1.15 2.87 -21.20
CA GLN A 178 2.33 2.06 -20.85
C GLN A 178 3.17 2.66 -19.71
N ASP A 179 3.24 3.99 -19.58
CA ASP A 179 3.88 4.64 -18.41
C ASP A 179 3.06 4.45 -17.14
N ARG A 180 1.73 4.32 -17.27
CA ARG A 180 0.82 4.13 -16.14
C ARG A 180 1.15 2.85 -15.36
N PRO A 181 1.31 2.93 -14.03
CA PRO A 181 1.74 1.82 -13.19
C PRO A 181 0.70 0.69 -13.22
N CYS A 182 1.13 -0.51 -13.59
CA CYS A 182 0.23 -1.66 -13.75
C CYS A 182 -0.52 -1.99 -12.45
N GLN A 183 -1.74 -2.52 -12.57
CA GLN A 183 -2.60 -2.84 -11.42
C GLN A 183 -1.93 -3.81 -10.43
N THR A 184 -1.05 -4.70 -10.89
CA THR A 184 -0.21 -5.56 -10.03
C THR A 184 0.75 -4.76 -9.13
N LYS A 185 1.26 -3.61 -9.58
CA LYS A 185 2.04 -2.69 -8.74
C LYS A 185 1.12 -2.02 -7.72
N LYS A 186 -0.01 -1.43 -8.15
CA LYS A 186 -1.00 -0.79 -7.26
C LYS A 186 -1.46 -1.75 -6.14
N PHE A 187 -1.72 -3.02 -6.48
CA PHE A 187 -2.01 -4.10 -5.54
C PHE A 187 -0.83 -4.43 -4.60
N GLY A 188 0.38 -4.56 -5.13
CA GLY A 188 1.58 -4.86 -4.33
C GLY A 188 1.92 -3.77 -3.31
N GLU A 189 1.73 -2.50 -3.66
CA GLU A 189 1.90 -1.37 -2.73
C GLU A 189 0.86 -1.38 -1.60
N ALA A 190 -0.40 -1.71 -1.91
CA ALA A 190 -1.46 -1.84 -0.92
C ALA A 190 -1.23 -3.05 0.00
N ALA A 191 -0.86 -4.21 -0.56
CA ALA A 191 -0.57 -5.42 0.20
C ALA A 191 0.62 -5.25 1.16
N TRP A 192 1.67 -4.52 0.74
CA TRP A 192 2.78 -4.16 1.62
C TRP A 192 2.33 -3.34 2.83
N ARG A 193 1.53 -2.29 2.61
CA ARG A 193 1.00 -1.44 3.68
C ARG A 193 0.04 -2.21 4.60
N PHE A 194 -0.86 -3.02 4.03
CA PHE A 194 -1.78 -3.88 4.77
C PHE A 194 -1.06 -4.81 5.76
N PHE A 195 -0.04 -5.55 5.31
CA PHE A 195 0.68 -6.47 6.20
C PHE A 195 1.49 -5.74 7.28
N PHE A 196 1.98 -4.53 7.00
CA PHE A 196 2.62 -3.70 8.02
C PHE A 196 1.58 -3.27 9.08
N TYR A 197 0.53 -2.54 8.70
CA TYR A 197 -0.47 -2.02 9.65
C TYR A 197 -1.16 -3.12 10.45
N LEU A 198 -1.44 -4.28 9.84
CA LEU A 198 -2.01 -5.43 10.55
C LEU A 198 -1.05 -5.98 11.63
N THR A 199 0.25 -6.02 11.34
CA THR A 199 1.27 -6.48 12.29
C THR A 199 1.46 -5.45 13.40
N ALA A 200 1.54 -4.17 13.05
CA ALA A 200 1.67 -3.04 13.98
C ALA A 200 0.49 -2.96 14.95
N PHE A 201 -0.74 -2.92 14.44
CA PHE A 201 -1.96 -2.86 15.25
C PHE A 201 -2.08 -4.04 16.22
N VAL A 202 -1.77 -5.26 15.79
CA VAL A 202 -1.80 -6.44 16.68
C VAL A 202 -0.70 -6.37 17.75
N ALA A 203 0.52 -5.95 17.40
CA ALA A 203 1.61 -5.78 18.37
C ALA A 203 1.34 -4.65 19.37
N GLY A 204 0.81 -3.52 18.89
CA GLY A 204 0.37 -2.40 19.72
C GLY A 204 -0.76 -2.81 20.66
N LEU A 205 -1.81 -3.47 20.16
CA LEU A 205 -2.93 -3.92 20.97
C LEU A 205 -2.48 -4.89 22.07
N VAL A 206 -1.67 -5.90 21.74
CA VAL A 206 -1.17 -6.88 22.71
C VAL A 206 -0.21 -6.25 23.73
N SER A 207 0.61 -5.26 23.35
CA SER A 207 1.50 -4.57 24.30
C SER A 207 0.77 -3.58 25.22
N LEU A 208 -0.38 -3.04 24.79
CA LEU A 208 -1.14 -2.02 25.53
C LEU A 208 -2.32 -2.57 26.35
N PHE A 209 -2.90 -3.72 26.00
CA PHE A 209 -4.13 -4.22 26.62
C PHE A 209 -4.03 -4.39 28.16
N ASP A 210 -2.89 -4.90 28.64
CA ASP A 210 -2.61 -5.09 30.07
C ASP A 210 -2.08 -3.82 30.77
N ARG A 211 -2.11 -2.66 30.10
CA ARG A 211 -1.58 -1.39 30.64
C ARG A 211 -2.71 -0.49 31.13
N PRO A 212 -2.57 0.13 32.32
CA PRO A 212 -3.67 0.89 32.92
C PRO A 212 -4.07 2.12 32.09
N TRP A 213 -3.12 2.73 31.37
CA TRP A 213 -3.38 3.89 30.50
C TRP A 213 -4.20 3.60 29.24
N PHE A 214 -4.28 2.33 28.81
CA PHE A 214 -5.18 1.93 27.72
C PHE A 214 -6.66 2.06 28.15
N TRP A 215 -6.95 1.83 29.43
CA TRP A 215 -8.30 1.90 30.00
C TRP A 215 -8.63 3.27 30.58
N ASP A 216 -7.75 3.84 31.41
CA ASP A 216 -7.87 5.21 31.94
C ASP A 216 -6.74 6.12 31.45
N HIS A 217 -7.09 7.09 30.61
CA HIS A 217 -6.14 8.04 30.03
C HIS A 217 -5.52 8.99 31.07
N ARG A 218 -6.00 9.01 32.33
CA ARG A 218 -5.34 9.69 33.46
C ARG A 218 -3.96 9.10 33.73
N GLU A 219 -3.81 7.79 33.57
CA GLU A 219 -2.56 7.07 33.77
C GLU A 219 -1.50 7.34 32.67
N CYS A 220 -1.89 7.98 31.55
CA CYS A 220 -0.92 8.52 30.59
C CYS A 220 0.00 9.58 31.20
N TRP A 221 -0.47 10.34 32.18
CA TRP A 221 0.25 11.48 32.77
C TRP A 221 0.77 11.21 34.18
N ARG A 222 0.35 10.10 34.81
CA ARG A 222 0.84 9.70 36.13
C ARG A 222 2.37 9.58 36.15
N GLN A 223 2.98 10.26 37.12
CA GLN A 223 4.44 10.38 37.29
C GLN A 223 5.18 11.03 36.11
N TYR A 224 4.49 11.75 35.20
CA TYR A 224 5.17 12.56 34.19
C TYR A 224 6.03 13.67 34.86
N PRO A 225 7.27 13.94 34.42
CA PRO A 225 7.98 13.37 33.26
C PRO A 225 8.77 12.08 33.53
N PHE A 226 8.82 11.62 34.78
CA PHE A 226 9.58 10.45 35.27
C PHE A 226 8.91 9.11 34.97
N GLN A 227 8.52 8.88 33.71
CA GLN A 227 7.91 7.62 33.26
C GLN A 227 8.97 6.67 32.68
N PRO A 228 9.11 5.42 33.18
CA PRO A 228 10.06 4.47 32.62
C PRO A 228 9.62 3.93 31.26
N LEU A 229 10.57 3.83 30.33
CA LEU A 229 10.37 3.37 28.97
C LEU A 229 10.43 1.84 28.87
N GLU A 230 9.27 1.21 28.68
CA GLU A 230 9.22 -0.22 28.40
C GLU A 230 9.77 -0.58 27.02
N ARG A 231 10.62 -1.61 26.95
CA ARG A 231 11.22 -2.12 25.71
C ARG A 231 10.21 -2.52 24.62
N ALA A 232 8.98 -2.88 24.98
CA ALA A 232 7.90 -3.15 24.01
C ALA A 232 7.45 -1.87 23.30
N HIS A 233 7.17 -0.80 24.05
CA HIS A 233 6.76 0.50 23.51
C HIS A 233 7.90 1.19 22.75
N PHE A 234 9.15 1.03 23.19
CA PHE A 234 10.34 1.42 22.42
C PHE A 234 10.31 0.84 21.00
N TRP A 235 10.18 -0.48 20.87
CA TRP A 235 10.20 -1.12 19.56
C TRP A 235 8.99 -0.75 18.70
N TYR A 236 7.79 -0.64 19.28
CA TYR A 236 6.61 -0.15 18.54
C TYR A 236 6.86 1.25 17.96
N TYR A 237 7.37 2.19 18.77
CA TYR A 237 7.73 3.54 18.32
C TYR A 237 8.77 3.56 17.20
N MET A 238 9.86 2.81 17.35
CA MET A 238 10.97 2.82 16.39
C MET A 238 10.60 2.14 15.06
N LEU A 239 9.75 1.10 15.11
CA LEU A 239 9.22 0.44 13.92
C LEU A 239 8.24 1.35 13.17
N GLU A 240 7.31 2.01 13.87
CA GLU A 240 6.40 2.99 13.25
C GLU A 240 7.15 4.17 12.65
N LEU A 241 8.04 4.81 13.43
CA LEU A 241 8.83 5.95 12.95
C LEU A 241 9.68 5.56 11.73
N GLY A 242 10.32 4.38 11.76
CA GLY A 242 11.06 3.85 10.62
C GLY A 242 10.18 3.58 9.40
N PHE A 243 8.96 3.09 9.59
CA PHE A 243 8.00 2.88 8.51
C PHE A 243 7.51 4.20 7.90
N TYR A 244 7.14 5.19 8.71
CA TYR A 244 6.77 6.53 8.25
C TYR A 244 7.92 7.22 7.49
N PHE A 245 9.17 7.09 7.96
CA PHE A 245 10.34 7.53 7.18
C PHE A 245 10.46 6.76 5.85
N SER A 246 10.20 5.45 5.81
CA SER A 246 10.24 4.66 4.58
C SER A 246 9.18 5.10 3.56
N LEU A 247 8.00 5.51 4.03
CA LEU A 247 6.94 6.09 3.21
C LEU A 247 7.34 7.48 2.69
N LEU A 248 7.89 8.34 3.53
CA LEU A 248 8.38 9.67 3.13
C LEU A 248 9.49 9.58 2.08
N LEU A 249 10.47 8.68 2.25
CA LEU A 249 11.55 8.44 1.28
C LEU A 249 11.01 7.92 -0.07
N ARG A 250 9.91 7.15 -0.08
CA ARG A 250 9.28 6.64 -1.31
C ARG A 250 8.26 7.60 -1.93
N ILE A 251 7.80 8.64 -1.23
CA ILE A 251 6.63 9.45 -1.66
C ILE A 251 6.81 10.13 -3.03
N SER A 252 8.05 10.40 -3.44
CA SER A 252 8.37 11.00 -4.74
C SER A 252 8.42 10.00 -5.92
N VAL A 253 8.53 8.70 -5.62
CA VAL A 253 8.67 7.56 -6.55
C VAL A 253 7.39 6.70 -6.62
N ASP A 254 6.62 6.71 -5.54
CA ASP A 254 5.25 6.21 -5.47
C ASP A 254 4.29 7.14 -6.26
N ILE A 255 3.05 6.68 -6.47
CA ILE A 255 2.08 7.29 -7.38
C ILE A 255 1.50 8.60 -6.78
N LYS A 256 1.61 9.72 -7.51
CA LYS A 256 1.32 11.07 -7.02
C LYS A 256 -0.16 11.46 -7.13
N ARG A 257 -0.93 11.06 -6.12
CA ARG A 257 -2.37 11.34 -5.97
C ARG A 257 -2.70 12.82 -5.88
N LYS A 258 -3.96 13.17 -6.11
CA LYS A 258 -4.47 14.55 -6.01
C LYS A 258 -4.24 15.20 -4.64
N ASP A 259 -4.27 14.40 -3.57
CA ASP A 259 -4.02 14.83 -2.18
C ASP A 259 -2.56 14.65 -1.74
N PHE A 260 -1.61 14.69 -2.69
CA PHE A 260 -0.17 14.53 -2.42
C PHE A 260 0.37 15.56 -1.43
N LYS A 261 -0.11 16.82 -1.46
CA LYS A 261 0.39 17.88 -0.56
C LYS A 261 -0.03 17.60 0.88
N GLU A 262 -1.29 17.26 1.06
CA GLU A 262 -1.94 16.94 2.33
C GLU A 262 -1.30 15.67 2.93
N GLN A 263 -1.03 14.66 2.08
CA GLN A 263 -0.32 13.45 2.49
C GLN A 263 1.16 13.73 2.86
N VAL A 264 1.85 14.65 2.19
CA VAL A 264 3.22 15.08 2.58
C VAL A 264 3.20 15.83 3.92
N ILE A 265 2.29 16.78 4.10
CA ILE A 265 2.12 17.54 5.35
C ILE A 265 1.81 16.58 6.51
N HIS A 266 0.94 15.59 6.29
CA HIS A 266 0.68 14.53 7.26
C HIS A 266 1.94 13.76 7.65
N HIS A 267 2.72 13.23 6.70
CA HIS A 267 3.92 12.46 7.03
C HIS A 267 4.96 13.30 7.80
N LEU A 268 5.11 14.59 7.43
CA LEU A 268 5.99 15.49 8.17
C LEU A 268 5.45 15.74 9.59
N ALA A 269 4.16 16.00 9.74
CA ALA A 269 3.52 16.22 11.04
C ALA A 269 3.59 14.97 11.94
N THR A 270 3.34 13.76 11.41
CA THR A 270 3.43 12.52 12.21
C THR A 270 4.88 12.19 12.58
N ILE A 271 5.85 12.32 11.65
CA ILE A 271 7.27 12.10 11.97
C ILE A 271 7.76 13.08 13.06
N ILE A 272 7.36 14.35 12.99
CA ILE A 272 7.68 15.34 14.05
C ILE A 272 6.95 15.00 15.34
N LEU A 273 5.67 14.63 15.31
CA LEU A 273 4.90 14.20 16.49
C LEU A 273 5.54 13.02 17.19
N LEU A 274 5.89 11.94 16.47
CA LEU A 274 6.55 10.75 17.03
C LEU A 274 7.93 11.12 17.60
N SER A 275 8.75 11.86 16.85
CA SER A 275 10.09 12.26 17.30
C SER A 275 10.03 13.14 18.55
N PHE A 276 9.11 14.10 18.60
CA PHE A 276 8.92 14.99 19.75
C PHE A 276 8.35 14.26 20.95
N SER A 277 7.28 13.46 20.77
CA SER A 277 6.65 12.71 21.88
C SER A 277 7.57 11.67 22.49
N TYR A 278 8.48 11.06 21.71
CA TYR A 278 9.55 10.23 22.26
C TYR A 278 10.50 11.05 23.14
N CYS A 279 11.10 12.13 22.60
CA CYS A 279 12.04 12.97 23.34
C CYS A 279 11.43 13.67 24.58
N ALA A 280 10.15 14.02 24.54
CA ALA A 280 9.41 14.65 25.63
C ALA A 280 8.78 13.64 26.62
N ASN A 281 9.05 12.33 26.44
CA ASN A 281 8.48 11.22 27.22
C ASN A 281 6.94 11.15 27.25
N TYR A 282 6.27 11.59 26.20
CA TYR A 282 4.81 11.43 25.98
C TYR A 282 4.46 10.04 25.41
N ILE A 283 5.27 9.01 25.71
CA ILE A 283 5.21 7.71 25.02
C ILE A 283 3.91 6.96 25.33
N ARG A 284 3.39 7.03 26.57
CA ARG A 284 2.12 6.40 26.95
C ARG A 284 0.93 6.89 26.15
N ILE A 285 0.81 8.20 25.90
CA ILE A 285 -0.30 8.75 25.10
C ILE A 285 -0.03 8.58 23.60
N GLY A 286 1.22 8.68 23.16
CA GLY A 286 1.58 8.50 21.76
C GLY A 286 1.38 7.07 21.23
N THR A 287 1.60 6.03 22.05
CA THR A 287 1.27 4.64 21.65
C THR A 287 -0.23 4.40 21.51
N LEU A 288 -1.08 5.07 22.31
CA LEU A 288 -2.55 5.07 22.12
C LEU A 288 -2.96 5.81 20.85
N ILE A 289 -2.28 6.92 20.51
CA ILE A 289 -2.48 7.64 19.26
C ILE A 289 -2.14 6.72 18.08
N LEU A 290 -0.96 6.09 18.07
CA LEU A 290 -0.55 5.13 17.03
C LEU A 290 -1.57 4.00 16.84
N LEU A 291 -1.94 3.30 17.92
CA LEU A 291 -2.87 2.18 17.85
C LEU A 291 -4.26 2.60 17.31
N LEU A 292 -4.73 3.79 17.67
CA LEU A 292 -5.96 4.35 17.13
C LEU A 292 -5.82 4.67 15.63
N HIS A 293 -4.62 5.06 15.16
CA HIS A 293 -4.35 5.39 13.77
C HIS A 293 -4.32 4.13 12.88
N ASP A 294 -3.60 3.08 13.28
CA ASP A 294 -3.43 1.86 12.45
C ASP A 294 -4.76 1.17 12.15
N SER A 295 -5.73 1.28 13.06
CA SER A 295 -7.04 0.60 13.02
C SER A 295 -7.87 0.83 11.75
N SER A 296 -7.87 2.06 11.20
CA SER A 296 -8.60 2.38 9.95
C SER A 296 -7.85 1.92 8.71
N ASP A 297 -6.53 1.89 8.77
CA ASP A 297 -5.68 1.85 7.58
C ASP A 297 -5.51 0.40 7.08
N ILE A 298 -5.62 -0.59 7.97
CA ILE A 298 -5.82 -2.01 7.63
C ILE A 298 -7.02 -2.19 6.68
N LEU A 299 -8.16 -1.57 7.00
CA LEU A 299 -9.39 -1.68 6.20
C LEU A 299 -9.27 -0.92 4.86
N LEU A 300 -8.60 0.23 4.87
CA LEU A 300 -8.33 1.03 3.67
C LEU A 300 -7.47 0.27 2.65
N GLU A 301 -6.35 -0.31 3.11
CA GLU A 301 -5.46 -1.08 2.22
C GLU A 301 -6.10 -2.42 1.81
N SER A 302 -6.93 -3.03 2.67
CA SER A 302 -7.77 -4.18 2.29
C SER A 302 -8.70 -3.84 1.12
N ALA A 303 -9.46 -2.75 1.23
CA ALA A 303 -10.39 -2.32 0.16
C ALA A 303 -9.65 -2.09 -1.17
N LYS A 304 -8.49 -1.42 -1.13
CA LYS A 304 -7.60 -1.25 -2.29
C LYS A 304 -7.14 -2.57 -2.89
N MET A 305 -6.73 -3.54 -2.07
CA MET A 305 -6.33 -4.88 -2.54
C MET A 305 -7.49 -5.60 -3.27
N PHE A 306 -8.71 -5.55 -2.74
CA PHE A 306 -9.86 -6.16 -3.40
C PHE A 306 -10.21 -5.44 -4.72
N HIS A 307 -10.22 -4.11 -4.73
CA HIS A 307 -10.44 -3.28 -5.92
C HIS A 307 -9.43 -3.58 -7.05
N TYR A 308 -8.12 -3.52 -6.77
CA TYR A 308 -7.08 -3.73 -7.78
C TYR A 308 -6.91 -5.21 -8.19
N GLY A 309 -7.18 -6.16 -7.29
CA GLY A 309 -6.79 -7.56 -7.46
C GLY A 309 -7.88 -8.52 -7.95
N THR A 310 -9.14 -8.32 -7.56
CA THR A 310 -10.10 -9.44 -7.50
C THR A 310 -11.33 -9.31 -8.39
N GLY A 311 -11.74 -8.08 -8.73
CA GLY A 311 -13.05 -7.83 -9.33
C GLY A 311 -14.25 -8.13 -8.42
N TRP A 312 -14.04 -8.50 -7.15
CA TRP A 312 -15.10 -8.78 -6.17
C TRP A 312 -15.70 -7.47 -5.63
N LYS A 313 -16.40 -6.75 -6.51
CA LYS A 313 -16.93 -5.41 -6.26
C LYS A 313 -17.72 -5.33 -4.95
N LYS A 314 -18.65 -6.27 -4.70
CA LYS A 314 -19.41 -6.37 -3.43
C LYS A 314 -18.53 -6.41 -2.17
N THR A 315 -17.38 -7.09 -2.22
CA THR A 315 -16.45 -7.21 -1.08
C THR A 315 -15.65 -5.93 -0.90
N CYS A 316 -15.19 -5.33 -1.99
CA CYS A 316 -14.56 -4.00 -2.00
C CYS A 316 -15.51 -2.93 -1.43
N ASP A 317 -16.74 -2.87 -1.94
CA ASP A 317 -17.78 -1.93 -1.53
C ASP A 317 -18.10 -2.06 -0.03
N SER A 318 -18.26 -3.30 0.46
CA SER A 318 -18.49 -3.61 1.87
C SER A 318 -17.31 -3.15 2.75
N LEU A 319 -16.06 -3.49 2.37
CA LEU A 319 -14.86 -3.05 3.08
C LEU A 319 -14.71 -1.52 3.08
N PHE A 320 -15.10 -0.84 2.00
CA PHE A 320 -15.08 0.63 1.93
C PHE A 320 -16.10 1.27 2.89
N VAL A 321 -17.30 0.70 3.03
CA VAL A 321 -18.31 1.16 4.00
C VAL A 321 -17.82 0.92 5.43
N VAL A 322 -17.28 -0.26 5.75
CA VAL A 322 -16.73 -0.57 7.08
C VAL A 322 -15.54 0.34 7.41
N PHE A 323 -14.62 0.55 6.46
CA PHE A 323 -13.54 1.54 6.56
C PHE A 323 -14.08 2.93 6.88
N SER A 324 -15.11 3.39 6.16
CA SER A 324 -15.69 4.72 6.33
C SER A 324 -16.29 4.92 7.72
N VAL A 325 -17.00 3.93 8.25
CA VAL A 325 -17.54 3.96 9.62
C VAL A 325 -16.41 3.97 10.65
N VAL A 326 -15.43 3.07 10.53
CA VAL A 326 -14.29 3.00 11.47
C VAL A 326 -13.49 4.30 11.44
N PHE A 327 -13.17 4.85 10.27
CA PHE A 327 -12.45 6.11 10.13
C PHE A 327 -13.23 7.28 10.78
N LEU A 328 -14.53 7.42 10.51
CA LEU A 328 -15.30 8.51 11.12
C LEU A 328 -15.36 8.39 12.65
N VAL A 329 -15.53 7.18 13.19
CA VAL A 329 -15.52 6.94 14.65
C VAL A 329 -14.15 7.19 15.27
N THR A 330 -13.07 6.62 14.72
CA THR A 330 -11.73 6.76 15.31
C THR A 330 -11.18 8.17 15.14
N ARG A 331 -11.34 8.79 13.96
CA ARG A 331 -10.71 10.07 13.62
C ARG A 331 -11.50 11.32 14.01
N LEU A 332 -12.83 11.25 14.08
CA LEU A 332 -13.68 12.41 14.42
C LEU A 332 -14.40 12.30 15.77
N VAL A 333 -14.52 11.11 16.35
CA VAL A 333 -15.12 10.93 17.68
C VAL A 333 -14.07 10.59 18.73
N ILE A 334 -13.35 9.48 18.60
CA ILE A 334 -12.42 8.99 19.62
C ILE A 334 -11.20 9.91 19.72
N PHE A 335 -10.50 10.18 18.61
CA PHE A 335 -9.27 11.00 18.62
C PHE A 335 -9.46 12.37 19.30
N PRO A 336 -10.47 13.21 18.95
CA PRO A 336 -10.66 14.49 19.63
C PRO A 336 -11.22 14.35 21.06
N SER A 337 -12.26 13.52 21.28
CA SER A 337 -12.96 13.48 22.58
C SER A 337 -12.22 12.70 23.67
N LYS A 338 -11.29 11.81 23.29
CA LYS A 338 -10.47 11.03 24.21
C LYS A 338 -9.02 11.49 24.21
N LEU A 339 -8.32 11.41 23.07
CA LEU A 339 -6.87 11.58 23.03
C LEU A 339 -6.45 13.06 23.07
N ILE A 340 -6.98 13.91 22.18
CA ILE A 340 -6.70 15.36 22.23
C ILE A 340 -7.22 15.98 23.53
N ARG A 341 -8.38 15.53 24.02
CA ARG A 341 -8.87 15.95 25.35
C ARG A 341 -7.93 15.54 26.48
N ALA A 342 -7.27 14.37 26.38
CA ALA A 342 -6.26 13.95 27.34
C ALA A 342 -4.95 14.75 27.21
N THR A 343 -4.57 15.22 26.01
CA THR A 343 -3.33 16.00 25.79
C THR A 343 -3.49 17.50 26.03
N LEU A 344 -4.73 18.01 26.04
CA LEU A 344 -5.05 19.39 26.40
C LEU A 344 -5.45 19.52 27.88
N LEU A 345 -6.55 18.89 28.29
CA LEU A 345 -7.16 19.19 29.60
C LEU A 345 -6.51 18.41 30.73
N LEU A 346 -6.21 17.12 30.50
CA LEU A 346 -5.87 16.19 31.56
C LEU A 346 -4.38 16.22 31.95
N SER A 347 -3.51 16.61 31.03
CA SER A 347 -2.12 16.97 31.36
C SER A 347 -2.04 18.20 32.26
N MET A 348 -2.95 19.16 32.13
CA MET A 348 -3.03 20.35 33.00
C MET A 348 -3.48 20.04 34.43
N GLU A 349 -4.00 18.84 34.70
CA GLU A 349 -4.22 18.35 36.08
C GLU A 349 -2.92 17.85 36.74
N VAL A 350 -1.81 17.74 35.98
CA VAL A 350 -0.51 17.20 36.44
C VAL A 350 0.62 18.21 36.34
N PHE A 351 0.64 19.06 35.31
CA PHE A 351 1.67 20.09 35.11
C PHE A 351 1.14 21.36 34.44
N GLU A 352 1.77 22.50 34.73
CA GLU A 352 1.42 23.77 34.09
C GLU A 352 1.88 23.83 32.61
N PRO A 353 1.11 24.46 31.70
CA PRO A 353 1.46 24.60 30.29
C PRO A 353 2.83 25.26 30.02
N PHE A 354 3.72 24.53 29.34
CA PHE A 354 5.01 25.01 28.83
C PHE A 354 5.08 24.95 27.30
N VAL A 355 6.12 25.51 26.67
CA VAL A 355 6.18 25.66 25.19
C VAL A 355 6.07 24.32 24.45
N GLY A 356 6.72 23.26 24.94
CA GLY A 356 6.62 21.91 24.40
C GLY A 356 5.22 21.28 24.48
N TYR A 357 4.42 21.61 25.50
CA TYR A 357 3.01 21.22 25.59
C TYR A 357 2.18 21.88 24.48
N TYR A 358 2.39 23.18 24.22
CA TYR A 358 1.71 23.88 23.13
C TYR A 358 2.15 23.35 21.76
N PHE A 359 3.46 23.15 21.54
CA PHE A 359 4.01 22.62 20.29
C PHE A 359 3.41 21.25 19.91
N PHE A 360 3.36 20.32 20.87
CA PHE A 360 2.77 18.99 20.64
C PHE A 360 1.27 19.07 20.31
N ASN A 361 0.50 19.83 21.09
CA ASN A 361 -0.94 19.97 20.87
C ASN A 361 -1.29 20.69 19.55
N ILE A 362 -0.51 21.69 19.14
CA ILE A 362 -0.68 22.35 17.83
C ILE A 362 -0.51 21.33 16.68
N LEU A 363 0.49 20.46 16.76
CA LEU A 363 0.70 19.41 15.76
C LEU A 363 -0.44 18.36 15.77
N LEU A 364 -0.98 17.99 16.93
CA LEU A 364 -2.18 17.13 17.01
C LEU A 364 -3.41 17.81 16.39
N MET A 365 -3.56 19.13 16.54
CA MET A 365 -4.62 19.89 15.89
C MET A 365 -4.45 19.98 14.37
N VAL A 366 -3.22 20.15 13.85
CA VAL A 366 -2.93 20.02 12.41
C VAL A 366 -3.35 18.64 11.88
N LEU A 367 -3.00 17.58 12.61
CA LEU A 367 -3.40 16.22 12.26
C LEU A 367 -4.93 16.03 12.30
N GLN A 368 -5.63 16.64 13.27
CA GLN A 368 -7.09 16.64 13.33
C GLN A 368 -7.75 17.37 12.14
N VAL A 369 -7.19 18.48 11.67
CA VAL A 369 -7.68 19.20 10.47
C VAL A 369 -7.53 18.34 9.22
N LEU A 370 -6.41 17.63 9.06
CA LEU A 370 -6.20 16.69 7.94
C LEU A 370 -7.20 15.52 7.99
N HIS A 371 -7.51 14.98 9.17
CA HIS A 371 -8.59 14.00 9.34
C HIS A 371 -9.97 14.53 8.92
N ILE A 372 -10.30 15.79 9.23
CA ILE A 372 -11.56 16.42 8.81
C ILE A 372 -11.61 16.59 7.27
N PHE A 373 -10.50 16.99 6.66
CA PHE A 373 -10.37 17.06 5.19
C PHE A 373 -10.64 15.71 4.52
N TRP A 374 -9.95 14.64 4.94
CA TRP A 374 -10.15 13.31 4.36
C TRP A 374 -11.53 12.73 4.68
N ALA A 375 -12.08 12.96 5.86
CA ALA A 375 -13.47 12.61 6.19
C ALA A 375 -14.45 13.25 5.20
N GLY A 376 -14.23 14.52 4.81
CA GLY A 376 -14.99 15.21 3.77
C GLY A 376 -14.94 14.51 2.41
N LEU A 377 -13.79 13.96 2.01
CA LEU A 377 -13.66 13.16 0.78
C LEU A 377 -14.39 11.81 0.89
N ILE A 378 -14.23 11.11 2.02
CA ILE A 378 -14.88 9.82 2.28
C ILE A 378 -16.42 9.98 2.27
N LEU A 379 -16.95 10.99 2.96
CA LEU A 379 -18.38 11.31 2.96
C LEU A 379 -18.91 11.59 1.54
N ARG A 380 -18.18 12.34 0.70
CA ARG A 380 -18.55 12.57 -0.71
C ARG A 380 -18.65 11.26 -1.49
N MET A 381 -17.69 10.34 -1.33
CA MET A 381 -17.71 9.03 -1.98
C MET A 381 -18.91 8.18 -1.51
N VAL A 382 -19.19 8.15 -0.20
CA VAL A 382 -20.37 7.46 0.36
C VAL A 382 -21.67 8.07 -0.17
N PHE A 383 -21.77 9.41 -0.28
CA PHE A 383 -22.95 10.05 -0.88
C PHE A 383 -23.11 9.78 -2.39
N LYS A 384 -22.03 9.57 -3.16
CA LYS A 384 -22.12 9.08 -4.55
C LYS A 384 -22.61 7.63 -4.60
N PHE A 385 -22.03 6.77 -3.77
CA PHE A 385 -22.37 5.35 -3.65
C PHE A 385 -23.86 5.15 -3.35
N LEU A 386 -24.38 5.84 -2.31
CA LEU A 386 -25.80 5.78 -1.93
C LEU A 386 -26.76 6.33 -2.99
N LYS A 387 -26.30 7.20 -3.90
CA LYS A 387 -27.08 7.73 -5.03
C LYS A 387 -27.03 6.84 -6.29
N GLY A 388 -26.42 5.66 -6.21
CA GLY A 388 -26.29 4.72 -7.34
C GLY A 388 -25.33 5.18 -8.45
N LYS A 389 -24.81 6.41 -8.39
CA LYS A 389 -23.78 6.94 -9.28
C LYS A 389 -22.40 6.46 -8.84
N LEU A 390 -22.18 5.15 -8.91
CA LEU A 390 -20.93 4.48 -8.56
C LEU A 390 -19.95 4.59 -9.73
N GLU A 391 -19.48 5.82 -9.96
CA GLU A 391 -18.43 6.19 -10.91
C GLU A 391 -17.33 6.99 -10.20
N LYS A 392 -16.11 6.45 -10.27
CA LYS A 392 -14.79 7.04 -9.98
C LYS A 392 -14.53 7.53 -8.55
N ASP A 393 -13.46 6.98 -7.96
CA ASP A 393 -12.78 7.49 -6.76
C ASP A 393 -12.24 8.90 -7.04
N GLU A 394 -12.71 9.91 -6.30
CA GLU A 394 -12.24 11.30 -6.49
C GLU A 394 -10.76 11.51 -6.12
N ARG A 395 -10.21 10.67 -5.23
CA ARG A 395 -8.80 10.69 -4.81
C ARG A 395 -7.88 10.09 -5.87
N SER A 396 -8.42 9.32 -6.82
CA SER A 396 -7.66 8.80 -7.95
C SER A 396 -7.17 9.95 -8.83
N ASP A 397 -5.90 9.84 -9.26
CA ASP A 397 -5.21 10.76 -10.15
C ASP A 397 -6.04 10.99 -11.44
N GLU A 398 -5.94 12.16 -12.06
CA GLU A 398 -6.71 12.46 -13.29
C GLU A 398 -6.38 11.48 -14.43
N GLU A 399 -5.11 11.06 -14.53
CA GLU A 399 -4.71 9.98 -15.45
C GLU A 399 -5.40 8.64 -15.14
N SER A 400 -5.74 8.34 -13.89
CA SER A 400 -6.41 7.09 -13.49
C SER A 400 -7.94 7.14 -13.57
N VAL A 401 -8.56 8.32 -13.53
CA VAL A 401 -9.96 8.48 -13.97
C VAL A 401 -10.07 8.13 -15.45
N VAL A 402 -9.11 8.61 -16.24
CA VAL A 402 -8.97 8.27 -17.66
C VAL A 402 -8.58 6.80 -17.88
N GLU A 403 -7.91 6.11 -16.94
CA GLU A 403 -7.74 4.64 -17.01
C GLU A 403 -9.08 3.92 -17.00
N GLU A 404 -10.01 4.27 -16.10
CA GLU A 404 -11.30 3.56 -16.00
C GLU A 404 -12.17 3.81 -17.24
N GLU A 405 -12.18 5.04 -17.75
CA GLU A 405 -12.88 5.40 -18.98
C GLU A 405 -12.29 4.70 -20.21
N GLU A 406 -10.97 4.80 -20.44
CA GLU A 406 -10.30 4.17 -21.59
C GLU A 406 -10.33 2.64 -21.55
N ASN A 407 -10.26 2.02 -20.35
CA ASN A 407 -10.48 0.57 -20.23
C ASN A 407 -11.92 0.21 -20.59
N SER A 408 -12.92 0.97 -20.13
CA SER A 408 -14.31 0.71 -20.49
C SER A 408 -14.56 0.89 -21.99
N GLU A 409 -13.91 1.85 -22.65
CA GLU A 409 -13.95 2.00 -24.10
C GLU A 409 -13.31 0.81 -24.82
N ASP A 410 -12.06 0.46 -24.48
CA ASP A 410 -11.35 -0.63 -25.17
C ASP A 410 -11.99 -2.00 -24.89
N GLU A 411 -12.60 -2.23 -23.71
CA GLU A 411 -13.45 -3.40 -23.44
C GLU A 411 -14.70 -3.43 -24.31
N ASN A 412 -15.44 -2.31 -24.43
CA ASN A 412 -16.59 -2.23 -25.33
C ASN A 412 -16.18 -2.41 -26.80
N LEU A 413 -15.00 -1.91 -27.19
CA LEU A 413 -14.46 -2.05 -28.56
C LEU A 413 -13.97 -3.45 -28.89
N ASP A 414 -13.41 -4.19 -27.92
CA ASP A 414 -13.05 -5.60 -28.08
C ASP A 414 -14.31 -6.48 -28.06
N GLN A 415 -15.23 -6.30 -27.11
CA GLN A 415 -16.49 -7.06 -27.06
C GLN A 415 -17.36 -6.84 -28.31
N ARG A 416 -17.38 -5.61 -28.87
CA ARG A 416 -18.03 -5.31 -30.14
C ARG A 416 -17.32 -5.94 -31.35
N ARG A 417 -15.99 -6.13 -31.27
CA ARG A 417 -15.20 -6.82 -32.29
C ARG A 417 -15.41 -8.33 -32.24
N ASP A 418 -15.51 -8.91 -31.06
CA ASP A 418 -15.78 -10.34 -30.88
C ASP A 418 -17.20 -10.69 -31.36
N CYS A 419 -18.21 -9.90 -31.00
CA CYS A 419 -19.57 -10.00 -31.54
C CYS A 419 -19.60 -9.87 -33.08
N TYR A 420 -18.77 -8.98 -33.65
CA TYR A 420 -18.62 -8.88 -35.10
C TYR A 420 -17.92 -10.11 -35.72
N TRP A 421 -16.91 -10.67 -35.05
CA TRP A 421 -16.22 -11.89 -35.50
C TRP A 421 -17.12 -13.13 -35.42
N GLU A 422 -17.93 -13.29 -34.37
CA GLU A 422 -18.91 -14.38 -34.27
C GLU A 422 -19.94 -14.28 -35.39
N LYS A 423 -20.56 -13.10 -35.58
CA LYS A 423 -21.53 -12.88 -36.66
C LYS A 423 -20.92 -13.07 -38.05
N SER A 424 -19.65 -12.69 -38.24
CA SER A 424 -18.89 -12.95 -39.47
C SER A 424 -18.66 -14.45 -39.68
N LYS A 425 -18.31 -15.19 -38.63
CA LYS A 425 -18.11 -16.64 -38.62
C LYS A 425 -19.41 -17.41 -38.90
N GLU A 426 -20.54 -16.98 -38.34
CA GLU A 426 -21.88 -17.51 -38.68
C GLU A 426 -22.24 -17.25 -40.15
N THR A 427 -21.95 -16.04 -40.66
CA THR A 427 -22.15 -15.67 -42.07
C THR A 427 -21.25 -16.50 -43.00
N LEU A 428 -20.04 -16.87 -42.55
CA LEU A 428 -19.14 -17.77 -43.28
C LEU A 428 -19.63 -19.22 -43.24
N ASN A 429 -20.02 -19.73 -42.07
CA ASN A 429 -20.52 -21.10 -41.89
C ASN A 429 -21.83 -21.35 -42.66
N SER A 430 -22.76 -20.39 -42.66
CA SER A 430 -24.00 -20.46 -43.44
C SER A 430 -23.74 -20.44 -44.94
N ARG A 431 -22.79 -19.62 -45.41
CA ARG A 431 -22.31 -19.67 -46.81
C ARG A 431 -21.63 -21.00 -47.15
N PHE A 432 -20.85 -21.56 -46.23
CA PHE A 432 -20.22 -22.87 -46.41
C PHE A 432 -21.25 -23.99 -46.50
N SER A 433 -22.28 -23.99 -45.65
CA SER A 433 -23.42 -24.91 -45.69
C SER A 433 -24.21 -24.79 -47.00
N ALA A 434 -24.49 -23.55 -47.45
CA ALA A 434 -25.11 -23.30 -48.74
C ALA A 434 -24.24 -23.79 -49.92
N LEU A 435 -22.92 -23.67 -49.83
CA LEU A 435 -21.99 -24.17 -50.84
C LEU A 435 -21.91 -25.71 -50.84
N THR A 436 -21.89 -26.37 -49.67
CA THR A 436 -21.94 -27.85 -49.61
C THR A 436 -23.27 -28.42 -50.09
N ASN A 437 -24.37 -27.69 -49.91
CA ASN A 437 -25.70 -28.10 -50.42
C ASN A 437 -25.89 -27.85 -51.93
N ASN A 438 -25.09 -26.96 -52.53
CA ASN A 438 -25.11 -26.70 -53.99
C ASN A 438 -23.96 -27.37 -54.76
N CYS A 439 -22.89 -27.81 -54.09
CA CYS A 439 -21.78 -28.51 -54.73
C CYS A 439 -22.14 -29.98 -54.93
N VAL A 440 -22.41 -30.36 -56.19
CA VAL A 440 -22.84 -31.71 -56.59
C VAL A 440 -21.72 -32.74 -56.40
N LEU A 441 -21.59 -33.27 -55.17
CA LEU A 441 -20.60 -34.30 -54.82
C LEU A 441 -21.03 -35.73 -55.21
N ASN A 442 -21.97 -35.85 -56.16
CA ASN A 442 -22.56 -37.13 -56.60
C ASN A 442 -21.82 -37.82 -57.76
N ASN A 443 -20.81 -37.18 -58.37
CA ASN A 443 -20.14 -37.70 -59.57
C ASN A 443 -18.71 -38.25 -59.36
N LEU A 444 -18.12 -38.15 -58.18
CA LEU A 444 -16.74 -38.62 -57.92
C LEU A 444 -16.63 -40.00 -57.24
N THR A 445 -17.73 -40.54 -56.71
CA THR A 445 -17.78 -41.90 -56.15
C THR A 445 -18.00 -42.97 -57.21
N HIS A 446 -18.79 -42.68 -58.25
CA HIS A 446 -19.30 -43.71 -59.16
C HIS A 446 -18.29 -44.22 -60.22
N GLN A 447 -17.22 -43.47 -60.51
CA GLN A 447 -16.18 -43.87 -61.46
C GLN A 447 -15.07 -44.76 -60.86
N ARG A 448 -15.05 -44.99 -59.54
CA ARG A 448 -13.95 -45.72 -58.86
C ARG A 448 -14.18 -47.22 -58.67
N LEU A 449 -15.30 -47.75 -59.18
CA LEU A 449 -15.74 -49.15 -58.97
C LEU A 449 -15.73 -50.02 -60.25
N SER A 450 -15.22 -49.51 -61.38
CA SER A 450 -15.26 -50.20 -62.68
C SER A 450 -13.87 -50.38 -63.31
N LEU A 451 -12.94 -51.02 -62.61
CA LEU A 451 -11.69 -51.57 -63.17
C LEU A 451 -11.47 -53.00 -62.60
N PRO A 452 -11.31 -54.04 -63.44
CA PRO A 452 -11.37 -55.43 -62.96
C PRO A 452 -10.08 -55.91 -62.29
N ASN A 453 -10.25 -56.80 -61.33
CA ASN A 453 -9.15 -57.47 -60.63
C ASN A 453 -8.43 -58.47 -61.58
N ARG A 454 -7.10 -58.40 -61.70
CA ARG A 454 -6.31 -59.33 -62.51
C ARG A 454 -5.13 -59.86 -61.69
N MET A 455 -5.23 -61.16 -61.37
CA MET A 455 -4.21 -62.17 -61.03
C MET A 455 -2.78 -61.70 -60.65
N ALA A 456 -2.10 -62.26 -59.65
CA ALA A 456 -2.22 -63.63 -59.14
C ALA A 456 -1.70 -63.80 -57.70
N LYS A 457 -2.04 -64.94 -57.08
CA LYS A 457 -1.12 -65.70 -56.23
C LYS A 457 -1.34 -67.20 -56.43
N SER A 458 -0.24 -67.95 -56.46
CA SER A 458 -0.18 -69.40 -56.49
C SER A 458 1.02 -69.80 -55.65
N GLN A 459 0.83 -70.78 -54.75
CA GLN A 459 1.70 -71.07 -53.59
C GLN A 459 1.60 -70.01 -52.48
#